data_AF-A0AAE8UCK6-F1
#
_entry.id   AF-A0AAE8UCK6-F1
#
_cell.length_a   1.000
_cell.length_b   1.000
_cell.length_c   1.000
_cell.angle_alpha   90.00
_cell.angle_beta   90.00
_cell.angle_gamma   90.00
#
_symmetry.space_group_name_H-M   'P 1'
#
loop_
_entity.id
_entity.type
_entity.pdbx_description
1 polymer ?
#
loop_
_entity_poly.entity_id
_entity_poly.type
_entity_poly.pdbx_seq_one_letter_code
_entity_poly.pdbx_strand_id
1 'polypeptide(L)'
;MRKWLWILLFPLAVQAAGEGAWQASSIGLTLNHRGEAISSRPLSASEPVSGQMTLVAWNYTLTGPTPAGLRVRLCSLTRCAEIEGQNGTTQALNGVSAQEPLRFIWEVPGGGRLIPALKIQRNEVLVNYR
;
A
#
# COMPACT_ATOMS: atom_id res chain seq x y z
N MET A 1 6.88 -30.30 -57.75
CA MET A 1 6.08 -29.18 -57.20
C MET A 1 5.42 -29.63 -55.90
N ARG A 2 6.11 -29.54 -54.75
CA ARG A 2 5.56 -29.99 -53.45
C ARG A 2 5.55 -28.78 -52.52
N LYS A 3 4.40 -28.11 -52.46
CA LYS A 3 4.20 -26.84 -51.75
C LYS A 3 4.31 -27.07 -50.25
N TRP A 4 5.26 -26.35 -49.67
CA TRP A 4 5.60 -26.32 -48.26
C TRP A 4 4.56 -25.44 -47.54
N LEU A 5 3.68 -26.04 -46.73
CA LEU A 5 2.76 -25.29 -45.86
C LEU A 5 3.40 -25.20 -44.47
N TRP A 6 4.14 -24.12 -44.24
CA TRP A 6 4.51 -23.68 -42.90
C TRP A 6 3.32 -22.94 -42.30
N ILE A 7 2.61 -23.60 -41.39
CA ILE A 7 1.62 -22.96 -40.53
C ILE A 7 2.40 -22.14 -39.51
N LEU A 8 2.41 -20.82 -39.71
CA LEU A 8 2.89 -19.85 -38.73
C LEU A 8 1.97 -19.91 -37.50
N LEU A 9 2.41 -20.60 -36.44
CA LEU A 9 1.87 -20.39 -35.10
C LEU A 9 2.31 -18.98 -34.65
N PHE A 10 1.44 -18.00 -34.88
CA PHE A 10 1.55 -16.69 -34.24
C PHE A 10 1.08 -16.83 -32.78
N PRO A 11 1.95 -16.67 -31.77
CA PRO A 11 1.47 -16.56 -30.40
C PRO A 11 0.72 -15.24 -30.29
N LEU A 12 -0.60 -15.32 -30.06
CA LEU A 12 -1.40 -14.18 -29.63
C LEU A 12 -0.90 -13.78 -28.25
N ALA A 13 0.03 -12.82 -28.21
CA ALA A 13 0.39 -12.13 -26.98
C ALA A 13 -0.83 -11.28 -26.57
N VAL A 14 -1.68 -11.84 -25.70
CA VAL A 14 -2.75 -11.11 -25.04
C VAL A 14 -2.06 -10.10 -24.12
N GLN A 15 -1.96 -8.85 -24.57
CA GLN A 15 -1.56 -7.76 -23.69
C GLN A 15 -2.71 -7.54 -22.71
N ALA A 16 -2.53 -8.00 -21.48
CA ALA A 16 -3.40 -7.62 -20.37
C ALA A 16 -3.16 -6.14 -20.07
N ALA A 17 -3.72 -5.26 -20.89
CA ALA A 17 -4.08 -3.90 -20.48
C ALA A 17 -5.34 -4.05 -19.60
N GLY A 18 -5.18 -4.74 -18.48
CA GLY A 18 -6.25 -5.27 -17.67
C GLY A 18 -6.15 -4.70 -16.28
N GLU A 19 -7.28 -4.23 -15.77
CA GLU A 19 -7.44 -3.93 -14.36
C GLU A 19 -6.85 -5.07 -13.52
N GLY A 20 -6.12 -4.71 -12.47
CA GLY A 20 -5.41 -5.66 -11.64
C GLY A 20 -5.39 -5.23 -10.19
N ALA A 21 -4.90 -6.12 -9.34
CA ALA A 21 -4.66 -5.81 -7.95
C ALA A 21 -3.33 -6.42 -7.49
N TRP A 22 -2.65 -5.70 -6.60
CA TRP A 22 -1.52 -6.25 -5.86
C TRP A 22 -1.73 -6.04 -4.37
N GLN A 23 -1.12 -6.91 -3.57
CA GLN A 23 -1.18 -6.83 -2.12
C GLN A 23 0.21 -7.00 -1.53
N ALA A 24 0.45 -6.34 -0.40
CA ALA A 24 1.70 -6.46 0.33
C ALA A 24 1.47 -6.24 1.82
N SER A 25 2.32 -6.86 2.64
CA SER A 25 2.31 -6.71 4.09
C SER A 25 3.71 -6.50 4.65
N SER A 26 3.79 -5.84 5.81
CA SER A 26 5.03 -5.69 6.56
C SER A 26 4.80 -5.79 8.05
N ILE A 27 5.85 -6.18 8.77
CA ILE A 27 5.86 -6.07 10.23
C ILE A 27 5.81 -4.60 10.63
N GLY A 28 5.07 -4.32 11.70
CA GLY A 28 4.97 -2.97 12.25
C GLY A 28 6.21 -2.54 13.03
N LEU A 29 6.07 -1.41 13.73
CA LEU A 29 7.09 -0.75 14.52
C LEU A 29 6.51 -0.30 15.87
N THR A 30 7.35 0.22 16.75
CA THR A 30 6.89 0.81 18.02
C THR A 30 7.22 2.29 18.07
N LEU A 31 6.24 3.12 18.42
CA LEU A 31 6.40 4.55 18.67
C LEU A 31 6.36 4.81 20.18
N ASN A 32 7.43 5.37 20.71
CA ASN A 32 7.62 5.59 22.16
C ASN A 32 7.41 7.05 22.59
N HIS A 33 7.35 7.99 21.65
CA HIS A 33 7.20 9.41 21.92
C HIS A 33 6.10 10.04 21.06
N ARG A 34 5.50 11.09 21.59
CA ARG A 34 4.57 11.97 20.87
C ARG A 34 5.37 13.02 20.11
N GLY A 35 4.77 13.59 19.06
CA GLY A 35 5.37 14.63 18.24
C GLY A 35 6.38 14.12 17.21
N GLU A 36 6.50 12.80 17.07
CA GLU A 36 7.35 12.15 16.07
C GLU A 36 6.46 11.46 15.02
N ALA A 37 6.79 11.69 13.75
CA ALA A 37 6.22 10.94 12.63
C ALA A 37 7.22 9.86 12.18
N ILE A 38 6.78 8.60 12.16
CA ILE A 38 7.63 7.48 11.77
C ILE A 38 7.01 6.71 10.61
N SER A 39 7.84 6.30 9.64
CA SER A 39 7.42 5.54 8.48
C SER A 39 7.56 4.04 8.70
N SER A 40 6.57 3.26 8.24
CA SER A 40 6.71 1.81 8.07
C SER A 40 7.69 1.48 6.94
N ARG A 41 8.02 0.19 6.83
CA ARG A 41 8.67 -0.36 5.64
C ARG A 41 7.77 -0.13 4.41
N PRO A 42 8.34 0.07 3.21
CA PRO A 42 7.58 0.20 1.98
C PRO A 42 6.84 -1.11 1.65
N LEU A 43 5.63 -0.95 1.11
CA LEU A 43 4.78 -1.99 0.58
C LEU A 43 4.70 -1.79 -0.94
N SER A 44 5.12 -2.78 -1.70
CA SER A 44 5.17 -2.72 -3.18
C SER A 44 4.63 -4.01 -3.78
N ALA A 45 4.19 -3.93 -5.04
CA ALA A 45 3.87 -5.12 -5.83
C ALA A 45 5.08 -6.07 -5.90
N SER A 46 4.82 -7.38 -5.76
CA SER A 46 5.85 -8.42 -5.91
C SER A 46 6.19 -8.70 -7.37
N GLU A 47 5.24 -8.46 -8.26
CA GLU A 47 5.38 -8.63 -9.71
C GLU A 47 5.36 -7.25 -10.40
N PRO A 48 5.94 -7.15 -11.61
CA PRO A 48 5.82 -5.93 -12.42
C PRO A 48 4.36 -5.59 -12.69
N VAL A 49 3.94 -4.39 -12.30
CA VAL A 49 2.61 -3.84 -12.56
C VAL A 49 2.73 -2.56 -13.36
N SER A 50 1.68 -2.22 -14.10
CA SER A 50 1.60 -0.96 -14.86
C SER A 50 0.20 -0.38 -14.70
N GLY A 51 0.04 0.90 -15.04
CA GLY A 51 -1.21 1.62 -14.85
C GLY A 51 -1.24 2.47 -13.57
N GLN A 52 -2.44 2.89 -13.20
CA GLN A 52 -2.70 3.83 -12.12
C GLN A 52 -3.59 3.20 -11.05
N MET A 53 -3.28 3.46 -9.79
CA MET A 53 -4.10 3.08 -8.65
C MET A 53 -5.50 3.65 -8.78
N THR A 54 -6.50 2.90 -8.35
CA THR A 54 -7.92 3.31 -8.35
C THR A 54 -8.47 3.33 -6.93
N LEU A 55 -8.45 2.17 -6.26
CA LEU A 55 -8.93 1.98 -4.90
C LEU A 55 -7.89 1.21 -4.08
N VAL A 56 -7.52 1.78 -2.93
CA VAL A 56 -6.59 1.17 -1.99
C VAL A 56 -7.34 0.75 -0.74
N ALA A 57 -7.42 -0.55 -0.49
CA ALA A 57 -7.84 -1.11 0.78
C ALA A 57 -6.63 -1.26 1.70
N TRP A 58 -6.81 -1.05 2.99
CA TRP A 58 -5.73 -1.14 3.96
C TRP A 58 -6.21 -1.80 5.25
N ASN A 59 -5.28 -2.43 5.93
CA ASN A 59 -5.48 -3.03 7.24
C ASN A 59 -4.21 -2.88 8.09
N TYR A 60 -4.37 -2.59 9.37
CA TYR A 60 -3.27 -2.69 10.32
C TYR A 60 -3.73 -3.23 11.66
N THR A 61 -2.84 -3.93 12.36
CA THR A 61 -3.10 -4.45 13.70
C THR A 61 -2.19 -3.81 14.73
N LEU A 62 -2.77 -3.44 15.86
CA LEU A 62 -2.07 -2.89 17.00
C LEU A 62 -2.01 -3.91 18.14
N THR A 63 -0.93 -3.88 18.90
CA THR A 63 -0.81 -4.61 20.17
C THR A 63 -1.04 -3.65 21.32
N GLY A 64 -2.27 -3.61 21.83
CA GLY A 64 -2.68 -2.73 22.92
C GLY A 64 -3.69 -1.65 22.47
N PRO A 65 -3.97 -0.64 23.31
CA PRO A 65 -4.96 0.37 23.00
C PRO A 65 -4.46 1.34 21.90
N THR A 66 -5.41 1.86 21.11
CA THR A 66 -5.14 2.97 20.19
C THR A 66 -4.98 4.27 20.99
N PRO A 67 -3.85 4.98 20.91
CA PRO A 67 -3.68 6.25 21.59
C PRO A 67 -4.66 7.31 21.06
N ALA A 68 -5.16 8.16 21.96
CA ALA A 68 -5.95 9.32 21.57
C ALA A 68 -5.12 10.26 20.67
N GLY A 69 -5.74 10.68 19.55
CA GLY A 69 -5.11 11.55 18.56
C GLY A 69 -4.13 10.84 17.63
N LEU A 70 -4.11 9.50 17.57
CA LEU A 70 -3.35 8.78 16.55
C LEU A 70 -3.73 9.27 15.15
N ARG A 71 -2.75 9.75 14.41
CA ARG A 71 -2.85 10.10 12.99
C ARG A 71 -2.11 9.05 12.19
N VAL A 72 -2.79 8.48 11.20
CA VAL A 72 -2.21 7.52 10.27
C VAL A 72 -2.41 8.03 8.86
N ARG A 73 -1.33 8.04 8.09
CA ARG A 73 -1.35 8.42 6.67
C ARG A 73 -0.81 7.29 5.82
N LEU A 74 -1.44 7.02 4.69
CA LEU A 74 -0.91 6.14 3.65
C LEU A 74 -0.31 7.00 2.54
N CYS A 75 1.01 6.91 2.36
CA CYS A 75 1.75 7.76 1.43
C CYS A 75 2.39 6.94 0.31
N SER A 76 2.18 7.38 -0.93
CA SER A 76 3.02 7.04 -2.08
C SER A 76 4.23 7.98 -2.15
N LEU A 77 4.96 7.99 -3.27
CA LEU A 77 6.05 8.96 -3.47
C LEU A 77 5.52 10.38 -3.71
N THR A 78 4.32 10.49 -4.28
CA THR A 78 3.77 11.74 -4.79
C THR A 78 2.54 12.23 -4.02
N ARG A 79 1.88 11.37 -3.23
CA ARG A 79 0.64 11.73 -2.52
C ARG A 79 0.49 11.00 -1.19
N CYS A 80 -0.17 11.64 -0.23
CA CYS A 80 -0.60 11.02 1.01
C CYS A 80 -2.13 11.08 1.15
N ALA A 81 -2.70 10.04 1.77
CA ALA A 81 -4.09 9.97 2.19
C ALA A 81 -4.15 9.81 3.71
N GLU A 82 -4.97 10.61 4.39
CA GLU A 82 -5.31 10.33 5.78
C GLU A 82 -6.25 9.12 5.84
N ILE A 83 -6.01 8.23 6.80
CA ILE A 83 -6.80 7.02 7.00
C ILE A 83 -7.19 6.88 8.47
N GLU A 84 -8.39 6.37 8.73
CA GLU A 84 -8.97 6.27 10.06
C GLU A 84 -9.47 4.86 10.37
N GLY A 85 -9.28 4.42 11.61
CA GLY A 85 -9.59 3.06 12.05
C GLY A 85 -8.45 2.08 11.75
N GLN A 86 -8.65 0.79 12.00
CA GLN A 86 -7.66 -0.27 11.72
C GLN A 86 -7.86 -0.97 10.36
N ASN A 87 -8.97 -0.71 9.68
CA ASN A 87 -9.20 -1.14 8.31
C ASN A 87 -10.06 -0.12 7.57
N GLY A 88 -9.95 -0.12 6.24
CA GLY A 88 -10.77 0.75 5.42
C GLY A 88 -10.37 0.72 3.95
N THR A 89 -10.96 1.63 3.18
CA THR A 89 -10.63 1.84 1.77
C THR A 89 -10.49 3.34 1.49
N THR A 90 -9.72 3.69 0.47
CA THR A 90 -9.58 5.08 0.02
C THR A 90 -9.37 5.15 -1.49
N GLN A 91 -9.93 6.21 -2.09
CA GLN A 91 -9.68 6.60 -3.48
C GLN A 91 -8.76 7.84 -3.57
N ALA A 92 -8.24 8.32 -2.43
CA ALA A 92 -7.40 9.52 -2.40
C ALA A 92 -6.09 9.33 -3.20
N LEU A 93 -5.64 8.08 -3.37
CA LEU A 93 -4.48 7.72 -4.20
C LEU A 93 -4.83 7.43 -5.67
N ASN A 94 -6.06 7.70 -6.11
CA ASN A 94 -6.46 7.49 -7.50
C ASN A 94 -5.57 8.30 -8.48
N GLY A 95 -5.10 7.64 -9.53
CA GLY A 95 -4.21 8.22 -10.53
C GLY A 95 -2.72 8.18 -10.18
N VAL A 96 -2.35 7.73 -8.98
CA VAL A 96 -0.95 7.48 -8.62
C VAL A 96 -0.45 6.24 -9.37
N SER A 97 0.81 6.19 -9.79
CA SER A 97 1.33 5.01 -10.50
C SER A 97 1.24 3.76 -9.62
N ALA A 98 0.72 2.65 -10.16
CA ALA A 98 0.59 1.38 -9.44
C ALA A 98 1.95 0.76 -9.04
N GLN A 99 3.06 1.27 -9.60
CA GLN A 99 4.43 0.87 -9.28
C GLN A 99 4.98 1.59 -8.04
N GLU A 100 4.34 2.67 -7.58
CA GLU A 100 4.83 3.42 -6.42
C GLU A 100 4.67 2.59 -5.12
N PRO A 101 5.72 2.52 -4.28
CA PRO A 101 5.61 1.90 -2.97
C PRO A 101 4.70 2.74 -2.07
N LEU A 102 3.86 2.06 -1.28
CA LEU A 102 3.07 2.69 -0.22
C LEU A 102 3.74 2.54 1.15
N ARG A 103 3.65 3.56 1.99
CA ARG A 103 4.15 3.55 3.37
C ARG A 103 3.07 4.07 4.31
N PHE A 104 2.93 3.42 5.46
CA PHE A 104 2.17 3.97 6.56
C PHE A 104 3.04 4.94 7.34
N ILE A 105 2.56 6.16 7.54
CA ILE A 105 3.18 7.16 8.40
C ILE A 105 2.35 7.26 9.67
N TRP A 106 3.00 7.06 10.81
CA TRP A 106 2.40 7.01 12.13
C TRP A 106 2.82 8.23 12.91
N GLU A 107 1.87 8.93 13.52
CA GLU A 107 2.15 10.09 14.35
C GLU A 107 1.11 10.17 15.47
N VAL A 108 1.58 10.49 16.68
CA VAL A 108 0.70 10.90 17.77
C VAL A 108 1.12 12.32 18.16
N PRO A 109 0.34 13.36 17.83
CA PRO A 109 0.69 14.74 18.14
C PRO A 109 0.90 14.99 19.64
N GLY A 110 1.64 16.06 19.95
CA GLY A 110 2.01 16.46 21.30
C GLY A 110 3.52 16.36 21.53
N GLY A 111 3.93 16.16 22.79
CA GLY A 111 5.34 15.99 23.14
C GLY A 111 5.53 15.05 24.33
N GLY A 112 6.75 14.53 24.48
CA GLY A 112 7.11 13.63 25.57
C GLY A 112 6.78 12.15 25.30
N ARG A 113 6.88 11.32 26.35
CA ARG A 113 6.71 9.87 26.25
C ARG A 113 5.26 9.49 25.94
N LEU A 114 5.09 8.52 25.05
CA LEU A 114 3.80 7.90 24.73
C LEU A 114 3.59 6.70 25.65
N ILE A 115 2.56 6.77 26.50
CA ILE A 115 2.27 5.73 27.51
C ILE A 115 0.80 5.28 27.36
N PRO A 116 0.53 3.98 27.13
CA PRO A 116 1.51 2.99 26.67
C PRO A 116 2.07 3.36 25.29
N ALA A 117 3.24 2.82 24.95
CA ALA A 117 3.80 2.99 23.61
C ALA A 117 2.84 2.42 22.55
N LEU A 118 2.74 3.08 21.40
CA LEU A 118 2.00 2.56 20.26
C LEU A 118 2.81 1.43 19.64
N LYS A 119 2.25 0.22 19.66
CA LYS A 119 2.88 -0.97 19.08
C LYS A 119 2.08 -1.41 17.87
N ILE A 120 2.64 -1.22 16.69
CA ILE A 120 2.07 -1.73 15.45
C ILE A 120 2.62 -3.13 15.23
N GLN A 121 1.73 -4.10 15.07
CA GLN A 121 2.09 -5.49 14.84
C GLN A 121 2.26 -5.76 13.34
N ARG A 122 1.33 -5.30 12.50
CA ARG A 122 1.27 -5.61 11.07
C ARG A 122 0.57 -4.50 10.29
N ASN A 123 1.04 -4.27 9.07
CA ASN A 123 0.47 -3.30 8.12
C ASN A 123 0.32 -3.95 6.75
N GLU A 124 -0.84 -3.77 6.13
CA GLU A 124 -1.19 -4.43 4.86
C GLU A 124 -1.98 -3.49 3.96
N VAL A 125 -1.79 -3.65 2.66
CA VAL A 125 -2.57 -2.98 1.62
C VAL A 125 -2.98 -3.96 0.54
N LEU A 126 -4.12 -3.69 -0.08
CA LEU A 126 -4.53 -4.21 -1.37
C LEU A 126 -4.82 -3.01 -2.28
N VAL A 127 -4.09 -2.94 -3.39
CA VAL A 127 -4.14 -1.82 -4.32
C VAL A 127 -4.73 -2.31 -5.64
N ASN A 128 -5.91 -1.79 -5.98
CA ASN A 128 -6.49 -1.97 -7.30
C ASN A 128 -5.90 -0.93 -8.25
N TYR A 129 -5.67 -1.32 -9.50
CA TYR A 129 -5.13 -0.46 -10.55
C TYR A 129 -5.73 -0.81 -11.91
N ARG A 130 -5.58 0.10 -12.87
CA ARG A 130 -5.97 -0.07 -14.27
C ARG A 130 -5.12 0.77 -15.21
#